data_AF-A0A5J5GH29-F1
#
_entry.id   AF-A0A5J5GH29-F1
#
_cell.length_a   1.000
_cell.length_b   1.000
_cell.length_c   1.000
_cell.angle_alpha   90.00
_cell.angle_beta   90.00
_cell.angle_gamma   90.00
#
_symmetry.space_group_name_H-M   'P 1'
#
loop_
_entity.id
_entity.type
_entity.pdbx_description
1 polymer ?
#
loop_
_entity_poly.entity_id
_entity_poly.type
_entity_poly.pdbx_seq_one_letter_code
_entity_poly.pdbx_strand_id
1 'polypeptide(L)'
;MKIFLKLNGLALLYGIGCWIPAELFVNVYRIQRIWKLQHTYLFIWLLVISAGLAGTRLVYALTKRWLGHTRLKYLLMLLWIPYFILLILGFAELYPIHDPAEVPLPAIGLVLIAWCMVYPFCIAAVNAAVDIRRSQA
;
A
#
# COMPACT_ATOMS: atom_id res chain seq x y z
N MET A 1 -3.67 6.28 -25.08
CA MET A 1 -3.05 5.03 -24.58
C MET A 1 -1.95 5.25 -23.54
N LYS A 2 -0.94 6.11 -23.76
CA LYS A 2 0.18 6.30 -22.79
C LYS A 2 -0.29 6.73 -21.39
N ILE A 3 -1.28 7.61 -21.29
CA ILE A 3 -1.79 8.09 -19.98
C ILE A 3 -2.56 7.01 -19.21
N PHE A 4 -3.32 6.17 -19.91
CA PHE A 4 -4.06 5.06 -19.32
C PHE A 4 -3.11 4.05 -18.68
N LEU A 5 -2.05 3.64 -19.39
CA LEU A 5 -1.03 2.74 -18.85
C LEU A 5 -0.30 3.34 -17.64
N LYS A 6 0.04 4.64 -17.70
CA LYS A 6 0.67 5.36 -16.57
C LYS A 6 -0.23 5.40 -15.33
N LEU A 7 -1.52 5.69 -15.51
CA LEU A 7 -2.49 5.72 -14.41
C LEU A 7 -2.66 4.34 -13.79
N ASN A 8 -2.82 3.30 -14.60
CA ASN A 8 -2.96 1.93 -14.10
C ASN A 8 -1.67 1.44 -13.40
N GLY A 9 -0.50 1.73 -13.95
CA GLY A 9 0.78 1.41 -13.30
C GLY A 9 0.94 2.10 -11.94
N LEU A 10 0.58 3.38 -11.84
CA LEU A 10 0.59 4.09 -10.55
C LEU A 10 -0.48 3.58 -9.59
N ALA A 11 -1.67 3.26 -10.08
CA ALA A 11 -2.75 2.69 -9.27
C ALA A 11 -2.35 1.32 -8.70
N LEU A 12 -1.68 0.47 -9.48
CA LEU A 12 -1.09 -0.77 -9.02
C LEU A 12 -0.04 -0.52 -7.94
N LEU A 13 0.88 0.45 -8.13
CA LEU A 13 1.89 0.78 -7.12
C LEU A 13 1.27 1.27 -5.80
N TYR A 14 0.20 2.07 -5.86
CA TYR A 14 -0.58 2.43 -4.68
C TYR A 14 -1.29 1.21 -4.08
N GLY A 15 -1.85 0.33 -4.90
CA GLY A 15 -2.42 -0.95 -4.44
C GLY A 15 -1.41 -1.78 -3.65
N ILE A 16 -0.20 -1.95 -4.20
CA ILE A 16 0.94 -2.63 -3.54
C ILE A 16 1.32 -1.90 -2.24
N GLY A 17 1.38 -0.57 -2.26
CA GLY A 17 1.71 0.24 -1.09
C GLY A 17 0.73 0.07 0.08
N CYS A 18 -0.54 -0.22 -0.19
CA CYS A 18 -1.53 -0.56 0.84
C CYS A 18 -1.48 -2.05 1.21
N TRP A 19 -1.27 -2.91 0.21
CA TRP A 19 -1.26 -4.37 0.35
C TRP A 19 -0.10 -4.88 1.21
N ILE A 20 1.13 -4.40 1.00
CA ILE A 20 2.31 -4.82 1.78
C ILE A 20 2.09 -4.70 3.29
N PRO A 21 1.75 -3.52 3.85
CA PRO A 21 1.51 -3.42 5.29
C PRO A 21 0.33 -4.26 5.74
N ALA A 22 -0.74 -4.35 4.94
CA ALA A 22 -1.90 -5.15 5.28
C ALA A 22 -1.54 -6.63 5.49
N GLU A 23 -0.83 -7.24 4.53
CA GLU A 23 -0.41 -8.63 4.63
C GLU A 23 0.59 -8.87 5.75
N LEU A 24 1.52 -7.94 5.97
CA LEU A 24 2.49 -8.07 7.06
C LEU A 24 1.78 -8.13 8.43
N PHE A 25 0.73 -7.33 8.65
CA PHE A 25 -0.05 -7.38 9.89
C PHE A 25 -0.93 -8.63 9.99
N VAL A 26 -1.61 -9.02 8.91
CA VAL A 26 -2.45 -10.23 8.88
C VAL A 26 -1.62 -11.49 9.16
N ASN A 27 -0.40 -11.55 8.63
CA ASN A 27 0.45 -12.73 8.71
C ASN A 27 1.51 -12.66 9.84
N VAL A 28 1.33 -11.80 10.84
CA VAL A 28 2.33 -11.61 11.92
C VAL A 28 2.68 -12.91 12.63
N TYR A 29 1.70 -13.77 12.93
CA TYR A 29 1.94 -15.06 13.59
C TYR A 29 2.68 -16.06 12.71
N ARG A 30 2.35 -16.09 11.41
CA ARG A 30 3.05 -16.92 10.42
C ARG A 30 4.51 -16.50 10.27
N ILE A 31 4.77 -15.19 10.18
CA ILE A 31 6.13 -14.64 10.11
C ILE A 31 6.89 -14.99 11.39
N GLN A 32 6.27 -14.80 12.56
CA GLN A 32 6.87 -15.14 13.85
C GLN A 32 7.26 -16.61 13.93
N ARG A 33 6.41 -17.52 13.45
CA ARG A 33 6.68 -18.96 13.48
C ARG A 33 7.82 -19.36 12.53
N ILE A 34 7.81 -18.85 11.29
CA ILE A 34 8.81 -19.20 10.27
C ILE A 34 10.19 -18.63 10.64
N TRP A 35 10.23 -17.37 11.05
CA TRP A 35 11.48 -16.64 11.30
C TRP A 35 11.96 -16.76 12.76
N LYS A 36 11.16 -17.36 13.65
CA LYS A 36 11.43 -17.53 15.09
C LYS A 36 11.87 -16.23 15.78
N LEU A 37 11.30 -15.10 15.35
CA LEU A 37 11.63 -13.79 15.89
C LEU A 37 10.96 -13.57 17.24
N GLN A 38 11.71 -13.06 18.22
CA GLN A 38 11.17 -12.72 19.54
C GLN A 38 10.31 -11.44 19.52
N HIS A 39 10.62 -10.50 18.63
CA HIS A 39 9.94 -9.20 18.53
C HIS A 39 9.37 -8.93 17.12
N THR A 40 8.59 -9.87 16.60
CA THR A 40 8.05 -9.82 15.23
C THR A 40 7.28 -8.54 14.92
N TYR A 41 6.48 -8.02 15.87
CA TYR A 41 5.75 -6.77 15.67
C TYR A 41 6.67 -5.57 15.44
N LEU A 42 7.77 -5.45 16.21
CA LEU A 42 8.73 -4.36 16.02
C LEU A 42 9.39 -4.45 14.65
N PHE A 43 9.77 -5.67 14.24
CA PHE A 43 10.34 -5.92 12.92
C PHE A 43 9.37 -5.55 11.79
N ILE A 44 8.09 -5.94 11.90
CA ILE A 44 7.04 -5.58 10.94
C ILE A 44 6.87 -4.06 10.88
N TRP A 45 6.83 -3.36 12.01
CA TRP A 45 6.72 -1.90 12.03
C TRP A 45 7.90 -1.22 11.31
N LEU A 46 9.13 -1.69 11.54
CA LEU A 46 10.32 -1.19 10.85
C LEU A 46 10.24 -1.41 9.33
N LEU A 47 9.76 -2.59 8.90
CA LEU A 47 9.54 -2.89 7.48
C LEU A 47 8.45 -2.00 6.87
N VAL A 48 7.32 -1.81 7.56
CA VAL A 48 6.22 -0.97 7.09
C VAL A 48 6.65 0.48 6.94
N ILE A 49 7.38 1.03 7.91
CA ILE A 49 7.89 2.41 7.86
C ILE A 49 8.90 2.57 6.72
N SER A 50 9.88 1.66 6.62
CA SER A 50 10.91 1.72 5.58
C SER A 50 10.32 1.57 4.17
N ALA A 51 9.42 0.61 3.97
CA ALA A 51 8.67 0.42 2.73
C ALA A 51 7.77 1.62 2.41
N GLY A 52 7.10 2.18 3.42
CA GLY A 52 6.28 3.38 3.27
C GLY A 52 7.07 4.59 2.80
N LEU A 53 8.25 4.84 3.38
CA LEU A 53 9.14 5.93 2.97
C LEU A 53 9.69 5.73 1.56
N ALA A 54 10.18 4.52 1.25
CA ALA A 54 10.69 4.19 -0.08
C ALA A 54 9.59 4.27 -1.15
N GLY A 55 8.44 3.67 -0.86
CA GLY A 55 7.26 3.66 -1.72
C GLY A 55 6.75 5.07 -1.99
N THR A 56 6.62 5.90 -0.96
CA THR A 56 6.19 7.30 -1.10
C THR A 56 7.12 8.11 -2.00
N ARG A 57 8.45 7.96 -1.82
CA ARG A 57 9.44 8.62 -2.68
C ARG A 57 9.33 8.15 -4.13
N LEU A 58 9.15 6.85 -4.34
CA LEU A 58 8.98 6.25 -5.66
C LEU A 58 7.73 6.78 -6.38
N VAL A 59 6.55 6.67 -5.74
CA VAL A 59 5.30 7.12 -6.37
C VAL A 59 5.29 8.63 -6.57
N TYR A 60 5.89 9.42 -5.67
CA TYR A 60 6.06 10.86 -5.87
C TYR A 60 6.89 11.16 -7.14
N ALA A 61 8.05 10.51 -7.29
CA ALA A 61 8.93 10.73 -8.44
C ALA A 61 8.26 10.30 -9.75
N LEU A 62 7.56 9.16 -9.74
CA LEU A 62 6.85 8.65 -10.91
C LEU A 62 5.63 9.52 -11.26
N THR A 63 4.82 9.93 -10.29
CA THR A 63 3.69 10.85 -10.52
C THR A 63 4.18 12.17 -11.11
N LYS A 64 5.26 12.75 -10.57
CA LYS A 64 5.87 13.97 -11.11
C LYS A 64 6.31 13.78 -12.56
N ARG A 65 6.97 12.66 -12.88
CA ARG A 65 7.49 12.37 -14.23
C ARG A 65 6.39 12.01 -15.24
N TRP A 66 5.36 11.28 -14.80
CA TRP A 66 4.40 10.65 -15.70
C TRP A 66 3.12 11.44 -15.90
N LEU A 67 2.60 12.05 -14.83
CA LEU A 67 1.29 12.72 -14.79
C LEU A 67 1.41 14.24 -14.57
N GLY A 68 2.50 14.69 -13.95
CA GLY A 68 2.75 16.11 -13.68
C GLY A 68 1.59 16.77 -12.92
N HIS A 69 1.04 17.83 -13.52
CA HIS A 69 -0.04 18.65 -12.94
C HIS A 69 -1.44 18.28 -13.44
N THR A 70 -1.56 17.14 -14.12
CA THR A 70 -2.85 16.72 -14.67
C THR A 70 -3.79 16.35 -13.53
N ARG A 71 -5.03 16.89 -13.51
CA ARG A 71 -6.04 16.56 -12.50
C ARG A 71 -6.42 15.06 -12.45
N LEU A 72 -6.15 14.33 -13.52
CA LEU A 72 -6.37 12.88 -13.61
C LEU A 72 -5.63 12.07 -12.53
N LYS A 73 -4.53 12.58 -11.96
CA LYS A 73 -3.81 11.86 -10.89
C LYS A 73 -4.65 11.68 -9.62
N TYR A 74 -5.67 12.51 -9.39
CA TYR A 74 -6.56 12.34 -8.24
C TYR A 74 -7.50 11.14 -8.38
N LEU A 75 -7.69 10.61 -9.60
CA LEU A 75 -8.39 9.32 -9.78
C LEU A 75 -7.65 8.15 -9.11
N LEU A 76 -6.35 8.29 -8.85
CA LEU A 76 -5.55 7.29 -8.12
C LEU A 76 -6.07 7.08 -6.70
N MET A 77 -6.86 8.01 -6.13
CA MET A 77 -7.52 7.85 -4.83
C MET A 77 -8.57 6.71 -4.81
N LEU A 78 -9.06 6.31 -5.99
CA LEU A 78 -10.04 5.23 -6.15
C LEU A 78 -9.46 4.06 -6.94
N LEU A 79 -8.63 4.33 -7.95
CA LEU A 79 -8.11 3.29 -8.85
C LEU A 79 -7.21 2.27 -8.15
N TRP A 80 -6.66 2.55 -6.98
CA TRP A 80 -5.85 1.59 -6.22
C TRP A 80 -6.67 0.41 -5.67
N ILE A 81 -7.98 0.62 -5.40
CA ILE A 81 -8.88 -0.37 -4.78
C ILE A 81 -8.94 -1.68 -5.56
N PRO A 82 -9.24 -1.71 -6.88
CA PRO A 82 -9.29 -2.97 -7.62
C PRO A 82 -7.96 -3.72 -7.58
N TYR A 83 -6.82 -3.03 -7.68
CA TYR A 83 -5.51 -3.66 -7.57
C TYR A 83 -5.25 -4.24 -6.18
N PHE A 84 -5.60 -3.51 -5.13
CA PHE A 84 -5.49 -3.99 -3.76
C PHE A 84 -6.34 -5.25 -3.52
N ILE A 85 -7.59 -5.26 -3.99
CA ILE A 85 -8.46 -6.45 -3.91
C ILE A 85 -7.86 -7.63 -4.66
N LEU A 86 -7.38 -7.43 -5.89
CA LEU A 86 -6.74 -8.49 -6.67
C LEU A 86 -5.50 -9.05 -5.98
N LEU A 87 -4.70 -8.20 -5.33
CA LEU A 87 -3.52 -8.63 -4.59
C LEU A 87 -3.89 -9.45 -3.34
N ILE A 88 -4.91 -9.03 -2.57
CA ILE A 88 -5.41 -9.80 -1.42
C ILE A 88 -5.93 -11.16 -1.86
N LEU A 89 -6.82 -11.18 -2.86
CA LEU A 89 -7.41 -12.43 -3.35
C LEU A 89 -6.33 -13.37 -3.91
N GLY A 90 -5.43 -12.83 -4.73
CA GLY A 90 -4.31 -13.60 -5.27
C GLY A 90 -3.40 -14.15 -4.18
N PHE A 91 -3.12 -13.37 -3.13
CA PHE A 91 -2.28 -13.85 -2.03
C PHE A 91 -2.97 -14.91 -1.18
N ALA A 92 -4.28 -14.76 -0.91
CA ALA A 92 -5.07 -15.74 -0.18
C ALA A 92 -5.14 -17.10 -0.89
N GLU A 93 -5.23 -17.09 -2.22
CA GLU A 93 -5.20 -18.31 -3.05
C GLU A 93 -3.80 -18.95 -3.09
N LEU A 94 -2.74 -18.14 -3.19
CA LEU A 94 -1.37 -18.64 -3.26
C LEU A 94 -0.84 -19.13 -1.90
N TYR A 95 -1.29 -18.53 -0.80
CA TYR A 95 -0.79 -18.77 0.55
C TYR A 95 -1.93 -18.91 1.59
N PRO A 96 -2.82 -19.90 1.43
CA PRO A 96 -3.95 -20.11 2.32
C PRO A 96 -3.53 -20.32 3.78
N ILE A 97 -4.40 -19.92 4.72
CA ILE A 97 -4.21 -20.16 6.16
C ILE A 97 -4.75 -21.55 6.51
N HIS A 98 -3.85 -22.49 6.82
CA HIS A 98 -4.21 -23.85 7.22
C HIS A 98 -4.17 -24.07 8.73
N ASP A 99 -3.31 -23.34 9.45
CA ASP A 99 -3.16 -23.46 10.90
C ASP A 99 -4.06 -22.42 11.59
N PRO A 100 -5.05 -22.84 12.41
CA PRO A 100 -5.88 -21.92 13.17
C PRO A 100 -5.11 -20.98 14.09
N ALA A 101 -3.89 -21.37 14.53
CA ALA A 101 -3.03 -20.52 15.35
C ALA A 101 -2.44 -19.33 14.58
N GLU A 102 -2.54 -19.31 13.25
CA GLU A 102 -2.11 -18.18 12.41
C GLU A 102 -3.22 -17.16 12.16
N VAL A 103 -4.46 -17.44 12.57
CA VAL A 103 -5.58 -16.54 12.32
C VAL A 103 -5.34 -15.21 13.04
N PRO A 104 -5.39 -14.08 12.32
CA PRO A 104 -5.17 -12.77 12.94
C PRO A 104 -6.28 -12.46 13.94
N LEU A 105 -5.93 -11.69 14.98
CA LEU A 105 -6.93 -11.16 15.91
C LEU A 105 -7.97 -10.31 15.15
N PRO A 106 -9.27 -10.38 15.51
CA PRO A 106 -10.30 -9.56 14.89
C PRO A 106 -10.00 -8.05 14.88
N ALA A 107 -9.28 -7.58 15.91
CA ALA A 107 -8.82 -6.19 16.00
C ALA A 107 -7.92 -5.77 14.83
N ILE A 108 -7.14 -6.68 14.25
CA ILE A 108 -6.30 -6.40 13.07
C ILE A 108 -7.19 -6.02 11.88
N GLY A 109 -8.33 -6.71 11.69
CA GLY A 109 -9.29 -6.37 10.65
C GLY A 109 -9.82 -4.93 10.77
N LEU A 110 -10.13 -4.50 12.00
CA LEU A 110 -10.56 -3.12 12.27
C LEU A 110 -9.47 -2.09 11.96
N VAL A 111 -8.22 -2.40 12.33
CA VAL A 111 -7.05 -1.56 12.01
C VAL A 111 -6.87 -1.42 10.50
N LEU A 112 -7.04 -2.50 9.75
CA LEU A 112 -6.94 -2.47 8.28
C LEU A 112 -8.06 -1.65 7.63
N ILE A 113 -9.28 -1.74 8.16
CA ILE A 113 -10.40 -0.92 7.68
C ILE A 113 -10.08 0.56 7.91
N ALA A 114 -9.65 0.93 9.11
CA ALA A 114 -9.25 2.31 9.43
C ALA A 114 -8.09 2.78 8.53
N TRP A 115 -7.09 1.92 8.30
CA TRP A 115 -5.99 2.20 7.39
C TRP A 115 -6.47 2.45 5.96
N CYS A 116 -7.35 1.60 5.44
CA CYS A 116 -7.94 1.75 4.10
C CYS A 116 -8.78 3.03 3.96
N MET A 117 -9.42 3.49 5.04
CA MET A 117 -10.14 4.77 5.05
C MET A 117 -9.19 5.96 4.97
N VAL A 118 -8.04 5.89 5.64
CA VAL A 118 -7.02 6.96 5.63
C VAL A 118 -6.22 6.97 4.32
N TYR A 119 -6.01 5.81 3.71
CA TYR A 119 -5.10 5.64 2.57
C TYR A 119 -5.38 6.57 1.36
N PRO A 120 -6.63 6.79 0.91
CA PRO A 120 -6.92 7.74 -0.17
C PRO A 120 -6.47 9.17 0.13
N PHE A 121 -6.47 9.59 1.38
CA PHE A 121 -5.98 10.91 1.79
C PHE A 121 -4.46 11.00 1.70
N CYS A 122 -3.74 9.91 2.00
CA CYS A 122 -2.30 9.82 1.76
C CYS A 122 -1.97 9.94 0.26
N ILE A 123 -2.73 9.27 -0.60
CA ILE A 123 -2.60 9.38 -2.06
C ILE A 123 -2.82 10.83 -2.51
N ALA A 124 -3.88 11.47 -2.02
CA ALA A 124 -4.18 12.87 -2.31
C ALA A 124 -3.03 13.80 -1.88
N ALA A 125 -2.49 13.62 -0.68
CA ALA A 125 -1.40 14.42 -0.15
C ALA A 125 -0.13 14.33 -1.02
N VAL A 126 0.26 13.12 -1.45
CA VAL A 126 1.40 12.95 -2.36
C VAL A 126 1.17 13.66 -3.70
N ASN A 127 -0.03 13.51 -4.27
CA ASN A 127 -0.38 14.14 -5.53
C ASN A 127 -0.43 15.67 -5.45
N ALA A 128 -0.92 16.22 -4.34
CA ALA A 128 -0.91 17.65 -4.04
C ALA A 128 0.53 18.19 -3.86
N ALA A 129 1.41 17.43 -3.21
CA ALA A 129 2.83 17.80 -3.08
C ALA A 129 3.55 17.91 -4.44
N VAL A 130 3.12 17.13 -5.45
CA VAL A 130 3.60 17.28 -6.83
C VAL A 130 3.14 18.61 -7.44
N ASP A 131 1.94 19.09 -7.11
CA ASP A 131 1.43 20.38 -7.60
C ASP A 131 2.19 21.57 -6.99
N ILE A 132 2.40 21.55 -5.68
CA ILE A 132 3.03 22.67 -4.95
C ILE A 132 4.48 22.89 -5.37
N ARG A 133 5.27 21.83 -5.58
CA ARG A 133 6.73 21.99 -5.78
C ARG A 133 7.12 22.71 -7.09
N ARG A 134 6.23 22.81 -8.09
CA ARG A 134 6.52 23.56 -9.33
C ARG A 134 6.05 25.01 -9.26
N SER A 135 5.11 25.38 -8.38
CA SER A 135 4.78 26.80 -8.21
C SER A 135 5.92 27.62 -7.59
N GLN A 136 6.96 26.94 -7.09
CA GLN A 136 8.16 27.52 -6.49
C GLN A 136 9.41 27.43 -7.37
N ALA A 137 9.32 26.87 -8.59
CA ALA A 137 10.44 26.64 -9.51
C ALA A 137 10.18 27.30 -10.87
#